data_AF-A0A533SS73-F1
#
_entry.id   AF-A0A533SS73-F1
#
_cell.length_a   1.000
_cell.length_b   1.000
_cell.length_c   1.000
_cell.angle_alpha   90.00
_cell.angle_beta   90.00
_cell.angle_gamma   90.00
#
_symmetry.space_group_name_H-M   'P 1'
#
loop_
_entity.id
_entity.type
_entity.pdbx_description
1 polymer ?
#
loop_
_entity_poly.entity_id
_entity_poly.type
_entity_poly.pdbx_seq_one_letter_code
_entity_poly.pdbx_strand_id
1 'polypeptide(L)'
;MKKPETQSKPPARWSMRLWRGVTLQLFLVAVLPLTVLVLVVAFGSLSLHHEAMRSLVADRNLRAVESAADSVGKEINHRGQTLEILAGLIENAQQARSELAKTSQNLEIFDGDLMVVDSKGVPLASLDGNGVGQWLSSTEWRQYSETIQTSPVGKAVYLPVQILNGLSYVPVAVPNMDGLTLIGLFSPEQLLSESLSI
;
A
#
# COMPACT_ATOMS: atom_id res chain seq x y z
N MET A 1 5.73 30.96 97.43
CA MET A 1 6.91 30.87 96.54
C MET A 1 6.89 29.52 95.82
N LYS A 2 7.65 29.39 94.72
CA LYS A 2 7.90 28.17 93.90
C LYS A 2 6.69 27.48 93.20
N LYS A 3 6.50 27.87 91.94
CA LYS A 3 6.46 26.98 90.74
C LYS A 3 7.84 26.29 90.55
N PRO A 4 8.13 25.48 89.50
CA PRO A 4 7.30 25.03 88.35
C PRO A 4 6.77 23.58 88.57
N GLU A 5 6.62 22.58 87.67
CA GLU A 5 7.09 22.26 86.30
C GLU A 5 6.04 21.45 85.48
N THR A 6 6.37 21.15 84.21
CA THR A 6 5.54 20.47 83.21
C THR A 6 6.06 19.06 82.90
N GLN A 7 5.17 18.08 82.73
CA GLN A 7 5.54 16.77 82.15
C GLN A 7 6.00 16.94 80.69
N SER A 8 7.16 16.37 80.36
CA SER A 8 7.74 16.40 79.02
C SER A 8 7.28 15.22 78.16
N LYS A 9 6.97 15.49 76.87
CA LYS A 9 6.70 14.43 75.90
C LYS A 9 8.01 13.67 75.60
N PRO A 10 8.01 12.33 75.51
CA PRO A 10 9.19 11.58 75.08
C PRO A 10 9.48 11.85 73.59
N PRO A 11 10.72 12.16 73.19
CA PRO A 11 11.08 12.33 71.78
C PRO A 11 11.16 10.97 71.05
N ALA A 12 10.71 10.93 69.80
CA ALA A 12 10.70 9.73 68.96
C ALA A 12 12.12 9.30 68.53
N ARG A 13 12.83 8.58 69.40
CA ARG A 13 14.21 8.08 69.17
C ARG A 13 14.25 6.85 68.24
N TRP A 14 13.91 7.03 66.97
CA TRP A 14 13.85 5.91 65.99
C TRP A 14 14.81 6.01 64.78
N SER A 15 15.58 7.08 64.62
CA SER A 15 16.39 7.31 63.39
C SER A 15 17.89 6.99 63.46
N MET A 16 18.49 6.80 64.66
CA MET A 16 19.96 6.81 64.81
C MET A 16 20.62 5.51 65.30
N ARG A 17 19.91 4.36 65.34
CA ARG A 17 20.51 3.07 65.79
C ARG A 17 20.85 2.07 64.67
N LEU A 18 20.36 2.29 63.45
CA LEU A 18 20.69 1.47 62.27
C LEU A 18 22.11 1.74 61.75
N TRP A 19 22.60 2.99 61.86
CA TRP A 19 23.89 3.48 61.35
C TRP A 19 25.17 2.94 62.02
N ARG A 20 25.12 1.80 62.73
CA ARG A 20 26.31 1.20 63.40
C ARG A 20 26.54 -0.28 63.07
N GLY A 21 25.88 -0.82 62.04
CA GLY A 21 26.26 -2.10 61.46
C GLY A 21 27.32 -1.93 60.37
N VAL A 22 28.49 -2.56 60.52
CA VAL A 22 29.55 -2.60 59.49
C VAL A 22 28.98 -3.15 58.16
N THR A 23 28.08 -4.13 58.24
CA THR A 23 27.33 -4.69 57.11
C THR A 23 26.47 -3.65 56.38
N LEU A 24 25.78 -2.75 57.10
CA LEU A 24 24.94 -1.71 56.49
C LEU A 24 25.79 -0.62 55.83
N GLN A 25 26.92 -0.26 56.44
CA GLN A 25 27.87 0.69 55.84
C GLN A 25 28.52 0.12 54.57
N LEU A 26 28.95 -1.15 54.60
CA LEU A 26 29.46 -1.85 53.42
C LEU A 26 28.41 -1.94 52.30
N PHE A 27 27.15 -2.24 52.65
CA PHE A 27 26.05 -2.26 51.69
C PHE A 27 25.81 -0.90 51.03
N LEU A 28 25.73 0.18 51.82
CA LEU A 28 25.47 1.53 51.32
C LEU A 28 26.62 2.13 50.50
N VAL A 29 27.88 1.81 50.83
CA VAL A 29 29.07 2.43 50.22
C VAL A 29 29.65 1.62 49.07
N ALA A 30 29.57 0.29 49.11
CA ALA A 30 30.13 -0.58 48.07
C ALA A 30 29.07 -1.27 47.22
N VAL A 31 28.08 -1.94 47.85
CA VAL A 31 27.11 -2.77 47.11
C VAL A 31 26.13 -1.91 46.33
N LEU A 32 25.46 -0.95 46.97
CA LEU A 32 24.41 -0.15 46.35
C LEU A 32 24.94 0.67 45.15
N PRO A 33 26.09 1.36 45.20
CA PRO A 33 26.62 2.06 44.02
C PRO A 33 27.00 1.11 42.88
N LEU A 34 27.52 -0.08 43.19
CA LEU A 34 27.81 -1.11 42.18
C LEU A 34 26.53 -1.63 41.53
N THR A 35 25.47 -1.90 42.31
CA THR A 35 24.16 -2.28 41.79
C THR A 35 23.57 -1.19 40.90
N VAL A 36 23.66 0.09 41.29
CA VAL A 36 23.22 1.22 40.45
C VAL A 36 24.01 1.30 39.16
N LEU A 37 25.34 1.13 39.18
CA LEU A 37 26.18 1.13 37.99
C LEU A 37 25.79 0.00 37.01
N VAL A 38 25.64 -1.23 37.52
CA VAL A 38 25.20 -2.39 36.72
C VAL A 38 23.80 -2.16 36.14
N LEU A 39 22.88 -1.56 36.92
CA LEU A 39 21.53 -1.25 36.49
C LEU A 39 21.50 -0.19 35.37
N VAL A 40 22.32 0.86 35.47
CA VAL A 40 22.47 1.88 34.41
C VAL A 40 23.03 1.26 33.12
N VAL A 41 24.06 0.42 33.22
CA VAL A 41 24.62 -0.30 32.04
C VAL A 41 23.58 -1.23 31.42
N ALA A 42 22.90 -2.04 32.23
CA ALA A 42 21.91 -3.01 31.75
C ALA A 42 20.74 -2.34 31.02
N PHE A 43 20.12 -1.30 31.60
CA PHE A 43 19.04 -0.57 30.94
C PHE A 43 19.52 0.24 29.72
N GLY A 44 20.74 0.78 29.74
CA GLY A 44 21.35 1.45 28.59
C GLY A 44 21.54 0.50 27.40
N SER A 45 22.19 -0.65 27.63
CA SER A 45 22.37 -1.69 26.60
C SER A 45 21.04 -2.25 26.09
N LEU A 46 20.08 -2.50 26.98
CA LEU A 46 18.76 -3.00 26.59
C LEU A 46 18.01 -1.98 25.71
N SER A 47 18.01 -0.69 26.09
CA SER A 47 17.35 0.37 25.32
C SER A 47 17.93 0.52 23.91
N LEU A 48 19.27 0.53 23.80
CA LEU A 48 19.97 0.63 22.53
C LEU A 48 19.73 -0.62 21.65
N HIS A 49 19.69 -1.81 22.24
CA HIS A 49 19.40 -3.05 21.51
C HIS A 49 17.95 -3.10 21.00
N HIS A 50 16.98 -2.67 21.82
CA HIS A 50 15.58 -2.55 21.38
C HIS A 50 15.43 -1.55 20.24
N GLU A 51 16.08 -0.39 20.30
CA GLU A 51 15.99 0.60 19.23
C GLU A 51 16.63 0.11 17.92
N ALA A 52 17.78 -0.58 18.00
CA ALA A 52 18.40 -1.23 16.85
C ALA A 52 17.52 -2.33 16.21
N MET A 53 16.74 -3.07 17.00
CA MET A 53 15.77 -4.03 16.46
C MET A 53 14.54 -3.34 15.85
N ARG A 54 14.06 -2.23 16.44
CA ARG A 54 12.95 -1.45 15.89
C ARG A 54 13.29 -0.82 14.55
N SER A 55 14.48 -0.23 14.41
CA SER A 55 14.92 0.38 13.15
C SER A 55 15.14 -0.67 12.06
N LEU A 56 15.72 -1.84 12.37
CA LEU A 56 15.86 -2.95 11.43
C LEU A 56 14.50 -3.44 10.91
N VAL A 57 13.52 -3.64 11.79
CA VAL A 57 12.17 -4.06 11.38
C VAL A 57 11.47 -2.97 10.56
N ALA A 58 11.64 -1.69 10.90
CA ALA A 58 11.10 -0.58 10.12
C ALA A 58 11.69 -0.52 8.71
N ASP A 59 13.02 -0.59 8.59
CA ASP A 59 13.76 -0.60 7.32
C ASP A 59 13.37 -1.80 6.43
N ARG A 60 13.28 -3.00 7.01
CA ARG A 60 12.83 -4.20 6.28
C ARG A 60 11.38 -4.06 5.79
N ASN A 61 10.49 -3.54 6.64
CA ASN A 61 9.08 -3.37 6.28
C ASN A 61 8.90 -2.28 5.21
N LEU A 62 9.70 -1.20 5.25
CA LEU A 62 9.75 -0.18 4.21
C LEU A 62 10.16 -0.80 2.87
N ARG A 63 11.31 -1.49 2.81
CA ARG A 63 11.79 -2.16 1.57
C ARG A 63 10.81 -3.16 0.99
N ALA A 64 10.06 -3.87 1.84
CA ALA A 64 9.02 -4.81 1.41
C ALA A 64 7.82 -4.08 0.77
N VAL A 65 7.36 -2.98 1.37
CA VAL A 65 6.28 -2.15 0.81
C VAL A 65 6.72 -1.44 -0.47
N GLU A 66 7.95 -0.93 -0.51
CA GLU A 66 8.56 -0.34 -1.72
C GLU A 66 8.60 -1.38 -2.85
N SER A 67 9.09 -2.59 -2.58
CA SER A 67 9.20 -3.67 -3.56
C SER A 67 7.82 -4.14 -4.08
N ALA A 68 6.81 -4.19 -3.21
CA ALA A 68 5.43 -4.51 -3.59
C ALA A 68 4.79 -3.40 -4.45
N ALA A 69 4.99 -2.13 -4.08
CA ALA A 69 4.52 -0.98 -4.87
C ALA A 69 5.20 -0.92 -6.25
N ASP A 70 6.50 -1.23 -6.31
CA ASP A 70 7.28 -1.36 -7.54
C ASP A 70 6.77 -2.51 -8.43
N SER A 71 6.34 -3.63 -7.84
CA SER A 71 5.75 -4.78 -8.54
C SER A 71 4.40 -4.39 -9.17
N VAL A 72 3.49 -3.86 -8.36
CA VAL A 72 2.18 -3.34 -8.79
C VAL A 72 2.33 -2.26 -9.87
N GLY A 73 3.26 -1.33 -9.70
CA GLY A 73 3.51 -0.26 -10.66
C GLY A 73 4.04 -0.76 -12.02
N LYS A 74 4.90 -1.78 -12.02
CA LYS A 74 5.37 -2.45 -13.25
C LYS A 74 4.22 -3.15 -13.97
N GLU A 75 3.36 -3.85 -13.23
CA GLU A 75 2.25 -4.61 -13.81
C GLU A 75 1.15 -3.71 -14.38
N ILE A 76 0.74 -2.65 -13.66
CA ILE A 76 -0.18 -1.64 -14.20
C ILE A 76 0.38 -1.05 -15.51
N ASN A 77 1.64 -0.61 -15.50
CA ASN A 77 2.30 -0.07 -16.68
C ASN A 77 2.44 -1.11 -17.81
N HIS A 78 2.64 -2.39 -17.50
CA HIS A 78 2.70 -3.46 -18.49
C HIS A 78 1.35 -3.63 -19.21
N ARG A 79 0.22 -3.70 -18.48
CA ARG A 79 -1.13 -3.77 -19.09
C ARG A 79 -1.41 -2.54 -19.97
N GLY A 80 -1.05 -1.35 -19.51
CA GLY A 80 -1.15 -0.13 -20.32
C GLY A 80 -0.30 -0.17 -21.60
N GLN A 81 0.96 -0.55 -21.52
CA GLN A 81 1.85 -0.67 -22.69
C GLN A 81 1.38 -1.74 -23.68
N THR A 82 0.89 -2.87 -23.20
CA THR A 82 0.26 -3.90 -24.04
C THR A 82 -0.97 -3.33 -24.75
N LEU A 83 -1.82 -2.57 -24.06
CA LEU A 83 -2.98 -1.90 -24.67
C LEU A 83 -2.59 -0.84 -25.72
N GLU A 84 -1.52 -0.06 -25.49
CA GLU A 84 -0.99 0.89 -26.46
C GLU A 84 -0.47 0.20 -27.74
N ILE A 85 0.26 -0.91 -27.58
CA ILE A 85 0.75 -1.72 -28.71
C ILE A 85 -0.42 -2.30 -29.52
N LEU A 86 -1.44 -2.85 -28.84
CA LEU A 86 -2.64 -3.40 -29.49
C LEU A 86 -3.42 -2.33 -30.25
N ALA A 87 -3.61 -1.14 -29.66
CA ALA A 87 -4.29 -0.03 -30.33
C ALA A 87 -3.52 0.41 -31.59
N GLY A 88 -2.18 0.44 -31.54
CA GLY A 88 -1.31 0.75 -32.68
C GLY A 88 -1.31 -0.30 -33.79
N LEU A 89 -1.84 -1.51 -33.56
CA LEU A 89 -2.01 -2.57 -34.57
C LEU A 89 -3.39 -2.53 -35.25
N ILE A 90 -4.33 -1.70 -34.76
CA ILE A 90 -5.72 -1.67 -35.24
C ILE A 90 -5.91 -0.42 -36.12
N GLU A 91 -5.54 -0.51 -37.39
CA GLU A 91 -5.65 0.61 -38.35
C GLU A 91 -7.11 0.94 -38.70
N ASN A 92 -8.04 -0.01 -38.58
CA ASN A 92 -9.45 0.20 -38.89
C ASN A 92 -10.39 -0.82 -38.23
N ALA A 93 -11.68 -0.47 -38.19
CA ALA A 93 -12.75 -1.29 -37.61
C ALA A 93 -12.88 -2.69 -38.24
N GLN A 94 -12.50 -2.86 -39.51
CA GLN A 94 -12.61 -4.14 -40.22
C GLN A 94 -11.49 -5.12 -39.80
N GLN A 95 -10.28 -4.62 -39.58
CA GLN A 95 -9.14 -5.37 -39.02
C GLN A 95 -9.28 -5.60 -37.51
N ALA A 96 -9.93 -4.69 -36.76
CA ALA A 96 -10.03 -4.76 -35.30
C ALA A 96 -10.42 -6.16 -34.79
N ARG A 97 -11.41 -6.79 -35.44
CA ARG A 97 -11.88 -8.14 -35.08
C ARG A 97 -10.85 -9.24 -35.39
N SER A 98 -10.04 -9.12 -36.44
CA SER A 98 -9.00 -10.12 -36.75
C SER A 98 -7.78 -10.00 -35.85
N GLU A 99 -7.37 -8.78 -35.48
CA GLU A 99 -6.17 -8.58 -34.65
C GLU A 99 -6.43 -8.93 -33.17
N LEU A 100 -7.62 -8.61 -32.64
CA LEU A 100 -8.07 -9.12 -31.33
C LEU A 100 -8.12 -10.66 -31.30
N ALA A 101 -8.71 -11.29 -32.33
CA ALA A 101 -8.83 -12.75 -32.38
C ALA A 101 -7.46 -13.45 -32.45
N LYS A 102 -6.51 -12.94 -33.24
CA LYS A 102 -5.12 -13.45 -33.29
C LYS A 102 -4.40 -13.37 -31.95
N THR A 103 -4.63 -12.29 -31.20
CA THR A 103 -3.85 -11.98 -29.99
C THR A 103 -4.48 -12.54 -28.72
N SER A 104 -5.72 -13.02 -28.79
CA SER A 104 -6.53 -13.63 -27.71
C SER A 104 -5.77 -14.37 -26.60
N GLN A 105 -4.85 -15.28 -26.95
CA GLN A 105 -4.07 -16.09 -25.99
C GLN A 105 -3.12 -15.28 -25.09
N ASN A 106 -2.79 -14.03 -25.44
CA ASN A 106 -1.97 -13.12 -24.64
C ASN A 106 -2.81 -12.05 -23.91
N LEU A 107 -4.14 -12.13 -23.97
CA LEU A 107 -5.07 -11.09 -23.51
C LEU A 107 -5.86 -11.51 -22.26
N GLU A 108 -5.52 -12.65 -21.66
CA GLU A 108 -6.02 -13.10 -20.35
C GLU A 108 -5.72 -12.10 -19.20
N ILE A 109 -4.86 -11.11 -19.43
CA ILE A 109 -4.59 -9.96 -18.53
C ILE A 109 -5.74 -8.92 -18.46
N PHE A 110 -6.80 -9.07 -19.27
CA PHE A 110 -7.98 -8.20 -19.31
C PHE A 110 -9.25 -8.96 -18.90
N ASP A 111 -9.31 -9.27 -17.60
CA ASP A 111 -10.31 -10.13 -16.94
C ASP A 111 -11.79 -9.66 -17.05
N GLY A 112 -12.03 -8.50 -17.68
CA GLY A 112 -13.35 -7.86 -17.79
C GLY A 112 -13.78 -7.48 -19.22
N ASP A 113 -13.28 -8.18 -20.25
CA ASP A 113 -13.49 -7.90 -21.70
C ASP A 113 -12.53 -6.82 -22.25
N LEU A 114 -12.28 -6.89 -23.56
CA LEU A 114 -11.42 -5.99 -24.33
C LEU A 114 -12.12 -5.63 -25.64
N MET A 115 -12.42 -4.34 -25.83
CA MET A 115 -13.38 -3.87 -26.84
C MET A 115 -12.88 -2.69 -27.70
N VAL A 116 -13.04 -2.89 -29.00
CA VAL A 116 -13.22 -1.96 -30.13
C VAL A 116 -14.38 -0.96 -30.03
N VAL A 117 -14.23 0.34 -29.75
CA VAL A 117 -15.35 1.31 -29.94
C VAL A 117 -15.04 2.42 -30.94
N ASP A 118 -16.10 2.99 -31.54
CA ASP A 118 -16.01 4.26 -32.28
C ASP A 118 -15.97 5.48 -31.34
N SER A 119 -15.80 6.68 -31.91
CA SER A 119 -15.79 7.96 -31.17
C SER A 119 -17.10 8.32 -30.46
N LYS A 120 -18.17 7.52 -30.60
CA LYS A 120 -19.45 7.66 -29.90
C LYS A 120 -19.67 6.58 -28.84
N GLY A 121 -18.71 5.67 -28.67
CA GLY A 121 -18.82 4.51 -27.77
C GLY A 121 -19.61 3.34 -28.35
N VAL A 122 -19.85 3.30 -29.67
CA VAL A 122 -20.51 2.17 -30.32
C VAL A 122 -19.52 1.01 -30.49
N PRO A 123 -19.83 -0.21 -30.00
CA PRO A 123 -18.93 -1.35 -30.11
C PRO A 123 -18.82 -1.86 -31.56
N LEU A 124 -17.58 -2.12 -31.98
CA LEU A 124 -17.18 -2.58 -33.32
C LEU A 124 -16.62 -4.00 -33.29
N ALA A 125 -15.84 -4.32 -32.25
CA ALA A 125 -15.31 -5.66 -31.98
C ALA A 125 -15.08 -5.83 -30.47
N SER A 126 -15.15 -7.04 -29.92
CA SER A 126 -14.65 -7.34 -28.58
C SER A 126 -14.12 -8.77 -28.52
N LEU A 127 -13.35 -9.06 -27.46
CA LEU A 127 -12.80 -10.37 -27.15
C LEU A 127 -13.47 -10.91 -25.88
N ASP A 128 -14.41 -11.84 -26.08
CA ASP A 128 -15.08 -12.70 -25.09
C ASP A 128 -15.37 -12.06 -23.72
N GLY A 129 -16.47 -11.31 -23.66
CA GLY A 129 -17.08 -10.92 -22.40
C GLY A 129 -18.34 -10.09 -22.58
N ASN A 130 -18.68 -9.34 -21.53
CA ASN A 130 -19.62 -8.23 -21.62
C ASN A 130 -19.30 -7.07 -20.66
N GLY A 131 -18.16 -7.10 -19.94
CA GLY A 131 -17.83 -6.11 -18.91
C GLY A 131 -17.71 -4.70 -19.49
N VAL A 132 -16.90 -4.53 -20.55
CA VAL A 132 -16.83 -3.25 -21.28
C VAL A 132 -18.21 -2.86 -21.82
N GLY A 133 -18.97 -3.79 -22.40
CA GLY A 133 -20.31 -3.51 -22.94
C GLY A 133 -21.33 -3.03 -21.90
N GLN A 134 -21.27 -3.57 -20.67
CA GLN A 134 -22.07 -3.09 -19.53
C GLN A 134 -21.62 -1.69 -19.08
N TRP A 135 -20.31 -1.44 -19.03
CA TRP A 135 -19.75 -0.14 -18.65
C TRP A 135 -20.06 0.97 -19.68
N LEU A 136 -19.94 0.69 -20.99
CA LEU A 136 -20.37 1.61 -22.06
C LEU A 136 -21.87 1.96 -21.97
N SER A 137 -22.68 1.06 -21.40
CA SER A 137 -24.11 1.27 -21.17
C SER A 137 -24.42 2.05 -19.88
N SER A 138 -23.40 2.36 -19.06
CA SER A 138 -23.56 3.00 -17.76
C SER A 138 -23.65 4.53 -17.85
N THR A 139 -23.81 5.20 -16.70
CA THR A 139 -23.79 6.68 -16.66
C THR A 139 -22.35 7.21 -16.60
N GLU A 140 -21.44 6.45 -15.98
CA GLU A 140 -20.02 6.78 -15.85
C GLU A 140 -19.32 6.93 -17.21
N TRP A 141 -19.63 6.08 -18.21
CA TRP A 141 -19.07 6.21 -19.56
C TRP A 141 -19.23 7.63 -20.14
N ARG A 142 -20.40 8.25 -19.95
CA ARG A 142 -20.69 9.61 -20.45
C ARG A 142 -19.89 10.71 -19.74
N GLN A 143 -19.40 10.45 -18.54
CA GLN A 143 -18.52 11.36 -17.81
C GLN A 143 -17.07 11.23 -18.26
N TYR A 144 -16.62 10.02 -18.61
CA TYR A 144 -15.23 9.76 -18.99
C TYR A 144 -14.96 9.84 -20.50
N SER A 145 -15.98 9.75 -21.36
CA SER A 145 -15.81 9.82 -22.82
C SER A 145 -15.13 11.10 -23.30
N GLU A 146 -15.40 12.25 -22.66
CA GLU A 146 -14.71 13.52 -22.94
C GLU A 146 -13.23 13.44 -22.56
N THR A 147 -12.91 12.91 -21.38
CA THR A 147 -11.52 12.71 -20.93
C THR A 147 -10.72 11.84 -21.90
N ILE A 148 -11.31 10.74 -22.38
CA ILE A 148 -10.69 9.85 -23.38
C ILE A 148 -10.46 10.61 -24.70
N GLN A 149 -11.46 11.32 -25.22
CA GLN A 149 -11.37 12.06 -26.49
C GLN A 149 -10.35 13.22 -26.45
N THR A 150 -10.13 13.83 -25.29
CA THR A 150 -9.11 14.89 -25.10
C THR A 150 -7.71 14.36 -24.78
N SER A 151 -7.55 13.04 -24.56
CA SER A 151 -6.26 12.44 -24.20
C SER A 151 -5.35 12.22 -25.40
N PRO A 152 -4.02 12.11 -25.21
CA PRO A 152 -3.08 11.87 -26.31
C PRO A 152 -3.36 10.54 -27.03
N VAL A 153 -3.41 10.60 -28.36
CA VAL A 153 -3.56 9.42 -29.22
C VAL A 153 -2.39 8.45 -29.01
N GLY A 154 -2.70 7.15 -28.92
CA GLY A 154 -1.72 6.09 -28.70
C GLY A 154 -1.16 6.03 -27.28
N LYS A 155 -1.79 6.67 -26.29
CA LYS A 155 -1.44 6.59 -24.85
C LYS A 155 -2.55 5.95 -24.01
N ALA A 156 -2.17 5.18 -23.00
CA ALA A 156 -3.10 4.57 -22.04
C ALA A 156 -3.68 5.60 -21.05
N VAL A 157 -5.02 5.67 -21.00
CA VAL A 157 -5.80 6.49 -20.09
C VAL A 157 -6.47 5.58 -19.06
N TYR A 158 -5.99 5.61 -17.82
CA TYR A 158 -6.58 4.87 -16.70
C TYR A 158 -7.75 5.66 -16.10
N LEU A 159 -8.87 4.99 -15.85
CA LEU A 159 -10.08 5.60 -15.32
C LEU A 159 -10.39 5.08 -13.91
N PRO A 160 -11.20 5.80 -13.11
CA PRO A 160 -11.54 5.36 -11.76
C PRO A 160 -12.20 3.98 -11.72
N VAL A 161 -11.94 3.21 -10.67
CA VAL A 161 -12.48 1.86 -10.49
C VAL A 161 -14.01 1.84 -10.60
N GLN A 162 -14.52 0.84 -11.32
CA GLN A 162 -15.93 0.58 -11.59
C GLN A 162 -16.34 -0.73 -10.92
N ILE A 163 -17.59 -0.83 -10.45
CA ILE A 163 -18.13 -2.08 -9.89
C ILE A 163 -19.11 -2.69 -10.90
N LEU A 164 -18.74 -3.80 -11.51
CA LEU A 164 -19.54 -4.50 -12.54
C LEU A 164 -19.87 -5.90 -12.03
N ASN A 165 -21.15 -6.25 -11.97
CA ASN A 165 -21.67 -7.52 -11.43
C ASN A 165 -21.18 -7.85 -9.98
N GLY A 166 -20.71 -6.85 -9.23
CA GLY A 166 -20.16 -7.02 -7.88
C GLY A 166 -18.64 -7.23 -7.82
N LEU A 167 -17.93 -7.19 -8.95
CA LEU A 167 -16.47 -7.24 -9.05
C LEU A 167 -15.91 -5.86 -9.37
N SER A 168 -14.70 -5.56 -8.90
CA SER A 168 -13.99 -4.31 -9.21
C SER A 168 -13.22 -4.44 -10.52
N TYR A 169 -13.32 -3.42 -11.36
CA TYR A 169 -12.54 -3.31 -12.60
C TYR A 169 -11.99 -1.90 -12.76
N VAL A 170 -10.74 -1.77 -13.22
CA VAL A 170 -10.18 -0.49 -13.69
C VAL A 170 -10.28 -0.45 -15.22
N PRO A 171 -11.05 0.48 -15.81
CA PRO A 171 -11.04 0.69 -17.24
C PRO A 171 -9.77 1.39 -17.67
N VAL A 172 -9.18 0.91 -18.76
CA VAL A 172 -8.09 1.58 -19.47
C VAL A 172 -8.52 1.77 -20.92
N ALA A 173 -8.37 3.00 -21.43
CA ALA A 173 -8.70 3.35 -22.80
C ALA A 173 -7.45 3.85 -23.54
N VAL A 174 -7.28 3.45 -24.80
CA VAL A 174 -6.29 4.03 -25.72
C VAL A 174 -7.03 4.57 -26.95
N PRO A 175 -7.13 5.90 -27.14
CA PRO A 175 -7.65 6.49 -28.37
C PRO A 175 -6.63 6.32 -29.51
N ASN A 176 -7.11 6.00 -30.72
CA ASN A 176 -6.32 5.84 -31.94
C ASN A 176 -6.64 6.94 -32.98
N MET A 177 -5.77 7.13 -33.98
CA MET A 177 -5.82 8.22 -34.96
C MET A 177 -7.13 8.26 -35.77
N ASP A 178 -7.70 7.11 -36.12
CA ASP A 178 -8.93 6.98 -36.90
C ASP A 178 -10.22 7.19 -36.08
N GLY A 179 -10.11 7.76 -34.87
CA GLY A 179 -11.25 8.00 -33.97
C GLY A 179 -11.81 6.73 -33.34
N LEU A 180 -11.09 5.62 -33.44
CA LEU A 180 -11.34 4.38 -32.70
C LEU A 180 -10.76 4.51 -31.28
N THR A 181 -11.32 3.78 -30.32
CA THR A 181 -10.72 3.61 -28.99
C THR A 181 -10.70 2.12 -28.63
N LEU A 182 -9.55 1.62 -28.19
CA LEU A 182 -9.42 0.31 -27.59
C LEU A 182 -9.60 0.43 -26.07
N ILE A 183 -10.53 -0.32 -25.50
CA ILE A 183 -10.87 -0.28 -24.07
C ILE A 183 -10.69 -1.67 -23.48
N GLY A 184 -9.88 -1.81 -22.44
CA GLY A 184 -9.75 -3.04 -21.65
C GLY A 184 -10.15 -2.82 -20.20
N LEU A 185 -10.76 -3.82 -19.58
CA LEU A 185 -10.98 -3.87 -18.13
C LEU A 185 -10.06 -4.92 -17.49
N PHE A 186 -9.38 -4.56 -16.41
CA PHE A 186 -8.62 -5.50 -15.57
C PHE A 186 -9.09 -5.43 -14.10
N SER A 187 -8.99 -6.54 -13.36
CA SER A 187 -9.31 -6.60 -11.93
C SER A 187 -8.12 -6.15 -11.08
N PRO A 188 -8.30 -5.15 -10.19
CA PRO A 188 -7.30 -4.80 -9.19
C PRO A 188 -6.99 -5.96 -8.23
N GLU A 189 -7.99 -6.78 -7.88
CA GLU A 189 -7.81 -7.93 -6.99
C GLU A 189 -6.92 -9.00 -7.63
N GLN A 190 -7.12 -9.29 -8.92
CA GLN A 190 -6.30 -10.26 -9.64
C GLN A 190 -4.88 -9.73 -9.86
N LEU A 191 -4.73 -8.45 -10.27
CA LEU A 191 -3.42 -7.79 -10.38
C LEU A 191 -2.65 -7.82 -9.05
N LEU A 192 -3.32 -7.59 -7.92
CA LEU A 192 -2.72 -7.72 -6.59
C LEU A 192 -2.36 -9.16 -6.25
N SER A 193 -3.15 -10.16 -6.67
CA SER A 193 -2.82 -11.57 -6.44
C SER A 193 -1.56 -12.02 -7.20
N GLU A 194 -1.39 -11.54 -8.43
CA GLU A 194 -0.26 -11.89 -9.31
C GLU A 194 1.02 -11.12 -8.94
N SER A 195 0.90 -9.83 -8.59
CA SER A 195 2.05 -8.97 -8.23
C SER A 195 2.59 -9.21 -6.82
N LEU A 196 1.85 -9.92 -5.96
CA LEU A 196 2.23 -10.25 -4.56
C LEU A 196 2.55 -11.73 -4.33
N SER A 197 2.42 -12.62 -5.32
CA SER A 197 2.73 -14.06 -5.19
C SER A 197 4.24 -14.37 -5.36
N ILE A 198 5.10 -13.61 -4.68
CA ILE A 198 6.57 -13.63 -4.79
C ILE A 198 7.20 -14.29 -3.55
#